data_AF-A0AAF0U188-F1
#
_entry.id   AF-A0AAF0U188-F1
#
_cell.length_a   1.000
_cell.length_b   1.000
_cell.length_c   1.000
_cell.angle_alpha   90.00
_cell.angle_beta   90.00
_cell.angle_gamma   90.00
#
_symmetry.space_group_name_H-M   'P 1'
#
loop_
_entity.id
_entity.type
_entity.pdbx_description
1 polymer ?
#
loop_
_entity_poly.entity_id
_entity_poly.type
_entity_poly.pdbx_seq_one_letter_code
_entity_poly.pdbx_strand_id
1 'polypeptide(L)'
;MAFIKGRQIMDAVFIANEAVDSRFKKKKPGILCKLDIEKAYDHVNWRYLMKVLEMMGFGQKWLKWMEQCISTVCFSVLVNGSPTGFFQSYRGLRPGDPLSPFLFLIAMEGLNNMIKTSKLRGWIKGFEVAREGIDSLEVTYL
;
A
#
# COMPACT_ATOMS: atom_id res chain seq x y z
N MET A 1 -2.28 -4.73 7.41
CA MET A 1 -0.95 -4.49 6.84
C MET A 1 -0.11 -5.75 6.89
N ALA A 2 0.26 -6.30 5.73
CA ALA A 2 1.21 -7.40 5.63
C ALA A 2 2.65 -6.86 5.59
N PHE A 3 3.64 -7.69 5.89
CA PHE A 3 5.08 -7.40 5.75
C PHE A 3 5.67 -6.33 6.69
N ILE A 4 4.94 -5.92 7.74
CA ILE A 4 5.47 -5.08 8.82
C ILE A 4 5.69 -5.96 10.05
N LYS A 5 6.90 -5.95 10.62
CA LYS A 5 7.21 -6.70 11.84
C LYS A 5 6.25 -6.30 12.96
N GLY A 6 5.58 -7.28 13.57
CA GLY A 6 4.64 -7.06 14.68
C GLY A 6 3.22 -6.70 14.27
N ARG A 7 2.86 -6.70 12.98
CA ARG A 7 1.45 -6.62 12.53
C ARG A 7 1.02 -7.94 11.91
N GLN A 8 -0.01 -8.56 12.48
CA GLN A 8 -0.61 -9.78 11.94
C GLN A 8 -1.83 -9.44 11.08
N ILE A 9 -2.14 -10.32 10.12
CA ILE A 9 -3.36 -10.18 9.31
C ILE A 9 -4.62 -10.22 10.18
N MET A 10 -4.58 -10.98 11.28
CA MET A 10 -5.67 -11.09 12.24
C MET A 10 -5.98 -9.76 12.92
N ASP A 11 -4.97 -8.93 13.20
CA ASP A 11 -5.18 -7.61 13.81
C ASP A 11 -6.06 -6.72 12.92
N ALA A 12 -5.79 -6.72 11.61
CA ALA A 12 -6.57 -5.94 10.66
C ALA A 12 -8.02 -6.43 10.55
N VAL A 13 -8.23 -7.74 10.54
CA VAL A 13 -9.58 -8.34 10.53
C VAL A 13 -10.33 -7.99 11.82
N PHE A 14 -9.66 -8.09 12.96
CA PHE A 14 -10.26 -7.81 14.26
C PHE A 14 -10.69 -6.35 14.39
N ILE A 15 -9.80 -5.40 14.03
CA ILE A 15 -10.11 -3.98 14.07
C ILE A 15 -11.26 -3.64 13.12
N ALA A 16 -11.28 -4.22 11.92
CA ALA A 16 -12.37 -4.01 10.96
C ALA A 16 -13.72 -4.53 11.49
N ASN A 17 -13.75 -5.72 12.08
CA ASN A 17 -14.96 -6.28 12.68
C ASN A 17 -15.46 -5.42 13.84
N GLU A 18 -14.57 -5.03 14.75
CA GLU A 18 -14.94 -4.20 15.89
C GLU A 18 -15.45 -2.81 15.47
N ALA A 19 -14.84 -2.23 14.43
CA ALA A 19 -15.26 -0.98 13.83
C ALA A 19 -16.69 -1.05 13.28
N VAL A 20 -17.01 -2.13 12.57
CA VAL A 20 -18.35 -2.40 12.01
C VAL A 20 -19.37 -2.63 13.14
N ASP A 21 -19.05 -3.51 14.09
CA ASP A 21 -19.91 -3.84 15.23
C ASP A 21 -20.22 -2.61 16.10
N SER A 22 -19.22 -1.78 16.39
CA SER A 22 -19.39 -0.54 17.14
C SER A 22 -20.39 0.39 16.45
N ARG A 23 -20.34 0.45 15.11
CA ARG A 23 -21.22 1.34 14.33
C ARG A 23 -22.66 0.84 14.30
N PHE A 24 -22.86 -0.47 14.13
CA PHE A 24 -24.18 -1.09 14.21
C PHE A 24 -24.81 -0.89 15.60
N LYS A 25 -24.06 -1.14 16.68
CA LYS A 25 -24.55 -0.94 18.06
C LYS A 25 -24.93 0.51 18.35
N LYS A 26 -24.12 1.48 17.88
CA LYS A 26 -24.37 2.92 18.07
C LYS A 26 -25.48 3.47 17.16
N LYS A 27 -25.99 2.69 16.18
CA LYS A 27 -26.99 3.12 15.18
C LYS A 27 -26.62 4.43 14.48
N LYS A 28 -25.33 4.70 14.28
CA LYS A 28 -24.86 5.90 13.59
C LYS A 28 -24.50 5.53 12.14
N PRO A 29 -24.99 6.26 11.12
CA PRO A 29 -24.65 5.95 9.72
C PRO A 29 -23.15 6.14 9.47
N GLY A 30 -22.54 5.33 8.63
CA GLY A 30 -21.12 5.42 8.29
C GLY A 30 -20.83 4.70 6.97
N ILE A 31 -19.65 4.96 6.40
CA ILE A 31 -19.20 4.34 5.16
C ILE A 31 -17.95 3.53 5.45
N LEU A 32 -17.93 2.27 5.00
CA LEU A 32 -16.75 1.43 4.98
C LEU A 32 -16.28 1.30 3.53
N CYS A 33 -15.09 1.82 3.24
CA CYS A 33 -14.48 1.74 1.91
C CYS A 33 -13.43 0.62 1.91
N LYS A 34 -13.72 -0.45 1.16
CA LYS A 34 -12.71 -1.47 0.83
C LYS A 34 -12.06 -1.07 -0.50
N LEU A 35 -10.78 -0.72 -0.45
CA LEU A 35 -9.98 -0.42 -1.63
C LEU A 35 -9.19 -1.68 -2.00
N ASP A 36 -9.29 -2.07 -3.27
CA ASP A 36 -8.50 -3.15 -3.85
C ASP A 36 -7.73 -2.61 -5.04
N ILE A 37 -6.46 -3.02 -5.19
CA ILE A 37 -5.59 -2.54 -6.26
C ILE A 37 -5.39 -3.70 -7.23
N GLU A 38 -6.03 -3.59 -8.39
CA GLU A 38 -5.87 -4.57 -9.45
C GLU A 38 -4.39 -4.65 -9.87
N LYS A 39 -3.83 -5.87 -9.86
CA LYS A 39 -2.45 -6.16 -10.25
C LYS A 39 -1.47 -5.15 -9.64
N ALA A 40 -1.53 -5.02 -8.32
CA ALA A 40 -0.86 -3.97 -7.56
C ALA A 40 0.62 -3.80 -7.89
N TYR A 41 1.33 -4.90 -8.14
CA TYR A 41 2.73 -4.87 -8.54
C TYR A 41 2.92 -4.35 -9.97
N ASP A 42 2.09 -4.73 -10.94
CA ASP A 42 2.26 -4.40 -12.36
C ASP A 42 2.03 -2.91 -12.67
N HIS A 43 1.30 -2.21 -11.80
CA HIS A 43 0.86 -0.83 -12.03
C HIS A 43 1.71 0.24 -11.35
N VAL A 44 2.73 -0.12 -10.56
CA VAL A 44 3.58 0.85 -9.86
C VAL A 44 4.35 1.74 -10.85
N ASN A 45 4.13 3.05 -10.81
CA ASN A 45 4.89 3.98 -11.65
C ASN A 45 6.29 4.21 -11.06
N TRP A 46 7.34 3.94 -11.84
CA TRP A 46 8.72 4.06 -11.36
C TRP A 46 9.15 5.49 -11.06
N ARG A 47 8.77 6.47 -11.89
CA ARG A 47 9.11 7.88 -11.63
C ARG A 47 8.51 8.35 -10.31
N TYR A 48 7.27 7.96 -10.04
CA TYR A 48 6.61 8.21 -8.77
C TYR A 48 7.36 7.54 -7.61
N LEU A 49 7.66 6.24 -7.70
CA LEU A 49 8.38 5.51 -6.66
C LEU A 49 9.74 6.14 -6.35
N MET A 50 10.52 6.46 -7.40
CA MET A 50 11.81 7.12 -7.26
C MET A 50 11.68 8.49 -6.59
N LYS A 51 10.62 9.24 -6.90
CA LYS A 51 10.37 10.55 -6.26
C LYS A 51 10.02 10.41 -4.77
N VAL A 52 9.21 9.42 -4.41
CA VAL A 52 8.88 9.13 -3.00
C VAL A 52 10.13 8.75 -2.23
N LEU A 53 10.98 7.89 -2.78
CA LEU A 53 12.26 7.51 -2.19
C LEU A 53 13.19 8.71 -1.99
N GLU A 54 13.30 9.60 -2.98
CA GLU A 54 14.06 10.83 -2.84
C GLU A 54 13.50 11.71 -1.71
N MET A 55 12.18 11.90 -1.65
CA MET A 55 11.52 12.69 -0.61
C MET A 55 11.66 12.09 0.79
N MET A 56 11.81 10.77 0.91
CA MET A 56 12.10 10.09 2.17
C MET A 56 13.58 10.22 2.61
N GLY A 57 14.43 10.86 1.80
CA GLY A 57 15.82 11.13 2.14
C GLY A 57 16.80 10.01 1.78
N PHE A 58 16.40 9.06 0.93
CA PHE A 58 17.32 8.02 0.46
C PHE A 58 18.44 8.65 -0.39
N GLY A 59 19.70 8.30 -0.07
CA GLY A 59 20.86 8.85 -0.76
C GLY A 59 20.95 8.44 -2.23
N GLN A 60 21.62 9.26 -3.04
CA GLN A 60 21.71 9.08 -4.50
C GLN A 60 22.22 7.70 -4.95
N LYS A 61 23.16 7.11 -4.20
CA LYS A 61 23.68 5.77 -4.47
C LYS A 61 22.57 4.71 -4.37
N TRP A 62 21.73 4.82 -3.35
CA TRP A 62 20.62 3.91 -3.13
C TRP A 62 19.54 4.09 -4.19
N LEU A 63 19.21 5.35 -4.55
CA LEU A 63 18.28 5.64 -5.65
C LEU A 63 18.75 5.01 -6.97
N LYS A 64 20.04 5.14 -7.32
CA LYS A 64 20.61 4.52 -8.53
C LYS A 64 20.49 2.99 -8.50
N TRP A 65 20.73 2.35 -7.35
CA TRP A 65 20.55 0.90 -7.23
C TRP A 65 19.10 0.49 -7.45
N MET A 66 18.15 1.17 -6.81
CA MET A 66 16.73 0.84 -6.98
C MET A 66 16.26 1.06 -8.41
N GLU A 67 16.70 2.14 -9.06
CA GLU A 67 16.42 2.41 -10.47
C GLU A 67 16.91 1.27 -11.36
N GLN A 68 18.13 0.77 -11.13
CA GLN A 68 18.67 -0.37 -11.88
C GLN A 68 17.88 -1.66 -11.60
N CYS A 69 17.53 -1.93 -10.34
CA CYS A 69 16.75 -3.12 -9.97
C CYS A 69 15.38 -3.16 -10.66
N ILE A 70 14.68 -2.04 -10.76
CA ILE A 70 13.33 -2.00 -11.34
C ILE A 70 13.35 -1.88 -12.87
N SER A 71 14.31 -1.15 -13.45
CA SER A 71 14.32 -0.83 -14.90
C SER A 71 14.96 -1.88 -15.80
N THR A 72 15.78 -2.78 -15.26
CA THR A 72 16.48 -3.80 -16.06
C THR A 72 15.63 -5.03 -16.37
N VAL A 73 14.40 -5.11 -15.83
CA VAL A 73 13.51 -6.24 -16.02
C VAL A 73 13.02 -6.30 -17.48
N CYS A 74 13.30 -7.43 -18.13
CA CYS A 74 12.80 -7.77 -19.46
C CYS A 74 11.81 -8.94 -19.37
N PHE A 75 10.79 -8.89 -20.21
CA PHE A 75 9.73 -9.88 -20.31
C PHE A 75 9.79 -10.57 -21.67
N SER A 76 9.32 -11.81 -21.72
CA SER A 76 9.20 -12.59 -22.96
C SER A 76 7.80 -13.18 -23.04
N VAL A 77 7.29 -13.37 -24.25
CA VAL A 77 6.01 -14.04 -24.46
C VAL A 77 6.29 -15.53 -24.69
N LEU A 78 5.63 -16.40 -23.94
CA LEU A 78 5.70 -17.84 -24.18
C LEU A 78 4.80 -18.21 -25.34
N VAL A 79 5.38 -18.68 -26.45
CA VAL A 79 4.67 -19.24 -27.61
C VAL A 79 4.91 -20.75 -27.61
N ASN A 80 3.86 -21.54 -27.47
CA ASN A 80 3.94 -23.01 -27.31
C ASN A 80 4.93 -23.43 -26.19
N GLY A 81 4.95 -22.68 -25.09
CA GLY A 81 5.84 -22.94 -23.95
C GLY A 81 7.29 -22.47 -24.14
N SER A 82 7.65 -21.94 -25.31
CA SER A 82 8.99 -21.41 -25.58
C SER A 82 9.02 -19.88 -25.52
N PRO A 83 9.97 -19.26 -24.77
CA PRO A 83 10.16 -17.81 -24.76
C PRO A 83 10.45 -17.28 -26.16
N THR A 84 9.66 -16.32 -26.61
CA THR A 84 9.76 -15.70 -27.94
C THR A 84 9.81 -14.19 -27.81
N GLY A 85 10.91 -13.60 -28.27
CA GLY A 85 11.15 -12.16 -28.20
C GLY A 85 11.37 -11.64 -26.77
N PHE A 86 11.81 -10.39 -26.68
CA PHE A 86 11.95 -9.67 -25.42
C PHE A 86 11.36 -8.28 -25.54
N PHE A 87 10.71 -7.82 -24.48
CA PHE A 87 10.26 -6.44 -24.35
C PHE A 87 10.53 -5.94 -22.94
N GLN A 88 10.77 -4.63 -22.83
CA GLN A 88 10.98 -3.98 -21.54
C GLN A 88 9.64 -3.54 -20.97
N SER A 89 9.55 -3.52 -19.63
CA SER A 89 8.51 -2.74 -18.97
C SER A 89 9.03 -1.35 -18.64
N TYR A 90 8.10 -0.40 -18.50
CA TYR A 90 8.37 0.96 -18.04
C TYR A 90 7.66 1.27 -16.71
N ARG A 91 7.05 0.24 -16.11
CA ARG A 91 6.33 0.30 -14.84
C ARG A 91 6.28 -1.07 -14.18
N GLY A 92 5.86 -1.08 -12.93
CA GLY A 92 5.57 -2.26 -12.16
C GLY A 92 6.78 -2.87 -11.46
N LEU A 93 6.51 -3.70 -10.48
CA LEU A 93 7.49 -4.38 -9.65
C LEU A 93 7.38 -5.88 -9.91
N ARG A 94 8.49 -6.61 -9.87
CA ARG A 94 8.48 -8.04 -10.18
C ARG A 94 7.90 -8.84 -9.00
N PRO A 95 6.81 -9.60 -9.18
CA PRO A 95 6.35 -10.52 -8.14
C PRO A 95 7.41 -11.59 -7.85
N GLY A 96 7.62 -11.91 -6.58
CA GLY A 96 8.64 -12.87 -6.14
C GLY A 96 10.06 -12.30 -5.99
N ASP A 97 10.30 -11.05 -6.39
CA ASP A 97 11.52 -10.33 -6.01
C ASP A 97 11.45 -9.94 -4.53
N PRO A 98 12.46 -10.25 -3.70
CA PRO A 98 12.46 -9.89 -2.29
C PRO A 98 12.37 -8.38 -2.01
N LEU A 99 12.75 -7.51 -2.96
CA LEU A 99 12.65 -6.05 -2.81
C LEU A 99 11.27 -5.49 -3.14
N SER A 100 10.51 -6.17 -4.01
CA SER A 100 9.21 -5.70 -4.48
C SER A 100 8.20 -5.41 -3.37
N PRO A 101 8.04 -6.25 -2.32
CA PRO A 101 7.14 -5.94 -1.21
C PRO A 101 7.49 -4.63 -0.48
N PHE A 102 8.78 -4.38 -0.25
CA PHE A 102 9.25 -3.18 0.43
C PHE A 102 9.01 -1.92 -0.42
N LEU A 103 9.36 -1.98 -1.70
CA LEU A 103 9.11 -0.89 -2.65
C LEU A 103 7.62 -0.59 -2.82
N PHE A 104 6.79 -1.64 -2.81
CA PHE A 104 5.35 -1.48 -2.86
C PHE A 104 4.82 -0.76 -1.61
N LEU A 105 5.29 -1.12 -0.41
CA LEU A 105 4.93 -0.43 0.83
C LEU A 105 5.30 1.06 0.79
N ILE A 106 6.48 1.40 0.25
CA ILE A 106 6.89 2.78 0.06
C ILE A 106 5.95 3.52 -0.90
N ALA A 107 5.60 2.91 -2.03
CA ALA A 107 4.63 3.50 -2.96
C ALA A 107 3.28 3.75 -2.26
N MET A 108 2.83 2.83 -1.40
CA MET A 108 1.59 2.97 -0.63
C MET A 108 1.65 4.07 0.44
N GLU A 109 2.84 4.49 0.88
CA GLU A 109 2.96 5.61 1.84
C GLU A 109 2.45 6.93 1.27
N GLY A 110 2.50 7.12 -0.05
CA GLY A 110 1.87 8.29 -0.65
C GLY A 110 0.34 8.27 -0.53
N LEU A 111 -0.30 7.11 -0.71
CA LEU A 111 -1.74 6.98 -0.45
C LEU A 111 -2.07 7.23 1.03
N ASN A 112 -1.26 6.67 1.94
CA ASN A 112 -1.36 6.91 3.38
C ASN A 112 -1.33 8.42 3.69
N ASN A 113 -0.38 9.15 3.09
CA ASN A 113 -0.25 10.59 3.26
C ASN A 113 -1.44 11.36 2.66
N MET A 114 -1.96 10.96 1.50
CA MET A 114 -3.17 11.58 0.94
C MET A 114 -4.39 11.42 1.86
N ILE A 115 -4.56 10.25 2.48
CA ILE A 115 -5.64 10.02 3.45
C ILE A 115 -5.45 10.89 4.70
N LYS A 116 -4.22 10.94 5.25
CA LYS A 116 -3.90 11.83 6.39
C LYS A 116 -4.17 13.31 6.06
N THR A 117 -3.74 13.78 4.89
CA THR A 117 -3.99 15.17 4.44
C THR A 117 -5.49 15.43 4.28
N SER A 118 -6.25 14.48 3.74
CA SER A 118 -7.70 14.60 3.61
C SER A 118 -8.40 14.74 4.97
N LYS A 119 -7.92 14.00 5.98
CA LYS A 119 -8.40 14.13 7.36
C LYS A 119 -8.07 15.49 7.97
N LEU A 120 -6.82 15.94 7.82
CA LEU A 120 -6.38 17.25 8.33
C LEU A 120 -7.16 18.41 7.70
N ARG A 121 -7.56 18.28 6.44
CA ARG A 121 -8.40 19.25 5.72
C ARG A 121 -9.91 19.14 6.06
N GLY A 122 -10.30 18.17 6.88
CA GLY A 122 -11.70 17.92 7.23
C GLY A 122 -12.55 17.33 6.11
N TRP A 123 -11.94 16.85 5.01
CA TRP A 123 -12.67 16.22 3.90
C TRP A 123 -13.20 14.84 4.27
N ILE A 124 -12.48 14.13 5.14
CA ILE A 124 -12.90 12.86 5.72
C ILE A 124 -12.80 12.94 7.24
N LYS A 125 -13.67 12.21 7.93
CA LYS A 125 -13.66 12.09 9.39
C LYS A 125 -13.71 10.61 9.75
N GLY A 126 -12.76 10.17 10.59
CA GLY A 126 -12.79 8.82 11.15
C GLY A 126 -13.91 8.65 12.17
N PHE A 127 -14.04 7.46 12.73
CA PHE A 127 -14.91 7.25 13.87
C PHE A 127 -14.16 6.61 15.03
N GLU A 128 -14.52 7.05 16.24
CA GLU A 128 -13.94 6.53 17.48
C GLU A 128 -14.59 5.21 17.87
N VAL A 129 -13.74 4.19 17.97
CA VAL A 129 -14.05 2.90 18.57
C VAL A 129 -13.47 2.95 19.98
N ALA A 130 -14.35 3.15 20.97
CA ALA A 130 -14.00 3.07 22.39
C ALA A 130 -14.45 1.71 22.91
N ARG A 131 -13.54 0.98 23.56
CA ARG A 131 -13.91 -0.05 24.53
C ARG A 131 -14.01 0.61 25.90
N GLU A 132 -14.96 0.18 26.71
CA GLU A 132 -15.02 0.60 28.11
C GLU A 132 -13.64 0.32 28.76
N GLY A 133 -12.92 1.38 29.14
CA GLY A 133 -11.65 1.31 29.86
C GLY A 133 -10.35 1.37 29.04
N ILE A 134 -10.37 1.60 27.72
CA ILE A 134 -9.16 1.79 26.89
C ILE A 134 -9.30 3.08 26.06
N ASP A 135 -8.19 3.81 25.86
CA ASP A 135 -8.09 4.98 24.98
C ASP A 135 -8.83 4.77 23.65
N SER A 136 -9.60 5.78 23.24
CA SER A 136 -10.40 5.74 22.02
C SER A 136 -9.52 5.53 20.78
N LEU A 137 -9.79 4.48 20.02
CA LEU A 137 -9.08 4.19 18.79
C LEU A 137 -9.86 4.82 17.62
N GLU A 138 -9.30 5.88 17.03
CA GLU A 138 -9.92 6.52 15.87
C GLU A 138 -9.58 5.74 14.59
N VAL A 139 -10.53 4.93 14.12
CA VAL A 139 -10.38 4.19 12.88
C VAL A 139 -10.68 5.13 11.71
N THR A 140 -9.63 5.62 11.07
CA THR A 140 -9.74 6.43 9.84
C THR A 140 -9.46 5.60 8.59
N TYR A 141 -8.48 4.69 8.67
CA TYR A 141 -8.09 3.75 7.62
C TYR A 141 -7.25 2.62 8.26
N LEU A 142 -7.22 1.44 7.65
CA LEU A 142 -6.54 0.22 8.16
C LEU A 142 -5.48 -0.29 7.19
#